data_AF-A0A926CGK5-F1
#
_entry.id   AF-A0A926CGK5-F1
#
_cell.length_a   1.000
_cell.length_b   1.000
_cell.length_c   1.000
_cell.angle_alpha   90.00
_cell.angle_beta   90.00
_cell.angle_gamma   90.00
#
_symmetry.space_group_name_H-M   'P 1'
#
loop_
_entity.id
_entity.type
_entity.pdbx_description
1 polymer ?
#
loop_
_entity_poly.entity_id
_entity_poly.type
_entity_poly.pdbx_seq_one_letter_code
_entity_poly.pdbx_strand_id
1 'polypeptide(L)'
;MQQPHLIPAITNTTIPLSAEQHAILRASMYQPLKVAGCGSLAIITFWSCILFNAPRSIFVGVLVAGAALILLAIFVMLGIHIAGHRADIRAGVVQVRQERLTHARRVQSRQGSPSYYADFAELGTVITQREQYEALEVGRTYHVEYSQRTRRCWKLEPLD
;
A
#
# COMPACT_ATOMS: atom_id res chain seq x y z
N MET A 1 26.47 -25.56 -27.90
CA MET A 1 25.39 -26.26 -27.15
C MET A 1 25.05 -25.42 -25.94
N GLN A 2 23.99 -24.61 -26.01
CA GLN A 2 23.51 -23.81 -24.89
C GLN A 2 22.79 -24.72 -23.90
N GLN A 3 23.24 -24.76 -22.65
CA GLN A 3 22.52 -25.46 -21.57
C GLN A 3 21.14 -24.80 -21.40
N PRO A 4 20.05 -25.57 -21.34
CA PRO A 4 18.74 -25.03 -20.98
C PRO A 4 18.84 -24.46 -19.55
N HIS A 5 18.65 -23.15 -19.42
CA HIS A 5 18.44 -22.50 -18.13
C HIS A 5 17.22 -23.16 -17.47
N LEU A 6 17.49 -24.06 -16.52
CA LEU A 6 16.49 -24.58 -15.61
C LEU A 6 15.97 -23.38 -14.81
N ILE A 7 14.77 -22.92 -15.14
CA ILE A 7 14.04 -21.96 -14.32
C ILE A 7 13.87 -22.66 -12.95
N PRO A 8 14.42 -22.12 -11.85
CA PRO A 8 14.24 -22.73 -10.54
C PRO A 8 12.74 -22.82 -10.26
N ALA A 9 12.29 -24.00 -9.84
CA ALA A 9 10.89 -24.22 -9.50
C ALA A 9 10.45 -23.19 -8.47
N ILE A 10 9.45 -22.38 -8.82
CA ILE A 10 8.91 -21.33 -7.95
C ILE A 10 8.25 -22.02 -6.75
N THR A 11 9.01 -22.15 -5.67
CA THR A 11 8.49 -22.71 -4.43
C THR A 11 7.70 -21.63 -3.72
N ASN A 12 6.38 -21.65 -3.93
CA ASN A 12 5.45 -20.80 -3.18
C ASN A 12 5.26 -21.39 -1.79
N THR A 13 6.02 -20.88 -0.83
CA THR A 13 5.83 -21.22 0.58
C THR A 13 5.05 -20.13 1.29
N THR A 14 4.17 -20.53 2.20
CA THR A 14 3.44 -19.61 3.08
C THR A 14 3.93 -19.77 4.50
N ILE A 15 4.28 -18.67 5.15
CA ILE A 15 4.65 -18.64 6.57
C ILE A 15 3.59 -17.91 7.38
N PRO A 16 3.37 -18.26 8.66
CA PRO A 16 2.42 -17.55 9.51
C PRO A 16 2.89 -16.11 9.75
N LEU A 17 1.94 -15.18 9.78
CA LEU A 17 2.19 -13.77 10.05
C LEU A 17 2.63 -13.57 11.51
N SER A 18 3.72 -12.83 11.73
CA SER A 18 4.24 -12.56 13.07
C SER A 18 3.35 -11.56 13.84
N ALA A 19 3.45 -11.55 15.17
CA ALA A 19 2.70 -10.62 16.01
C ALA A 19 3.01 -9.14 15.69
N GLU A 20 4.27 -8.84 15.36
CA GLU A 20 4.70 -7.51 14.95
C GLU A 20 4.09 -7.12 13.60
N GLN A 21 4.11 -8.01 12.61
CA GLN A 21 3.50 -7.79 11.29
C GLN A 21 1.99 -7.54 11.42
N HIS A 22 1.30 -8.29 12.31
CA HIS A 22 -0.09 -8.05 12.66
C HIS A 22 -0.33 -6.65 13.23
N ALA A 23 0.52 -6.20 14.16
CA ALA A 23 0.41 -4.87 14.77
C ALA A 23 0.60 -3.75 13.73
N ILE A 24 1.60 -3.89 12.85
CA ILE A 24 1.90 -2.93 11.78
C ILE A 24 0.75 -2.84 10.78
N LEU A 25 0.16 -3.97 10.36
CA LEU A 25 -1.00 -3.97 9.46
C LEU A 25 -2.21 -3.29 10.10
N ARG A 26 -2.47 -3.53 11.39
CA ARG A 26 -3.55 -2.86 12.13
C ARG A 26 -3.30 -1.36 12.22
N ALA A 27 -2.09 -0.93 12.59
CA ALA A 27 -1.75 0.49 12.67
C ALA A 27 -1.94 1.20 11.33
N SER A 28 -1.44 0.59 10.24
CA SER A 28 -1.57 1.11 8.87
C SER A 28 -3.03 1.23 8.43
N MET A 29 -3.91 0.34 8.90
CA MET A 29 -5.35 0.38 8.62
C MET A 29 -6.08 1.52 9.34
N TYR A 30 -5.74 1.83 10.60
CA TYR A 30 -6.46 2.82 11.40
C TYR A 30 -6.01 4.26 11.18
N GLN A 31 -4.74 4.48 10.80
CA GLN A 31 -4.21 5.82 10.57
C GLN A 31 -4.99 6.63 9.51
N PRO A 32 -5.22 6.11 8.28
CA PRO A 32 -5.97 6.86 7.28
C PRO A 32 -7.45 7.03 7.67
N LEU A 33 -8.02 6.11 8.45
CA LEU A 33 -9.39 6.23 8.96
C LEU A 33 -9.54 7.43 9.91
N LYS A 34 -8.59 7.63 10.82
CA LYS A 34 -8.59 8.79 11.73
C LYS A 34 -8.48 10.10 10.95
N VAL A 35 -7.55 10.17 9.99
CA VAL A 35 -7.33 11.36 9.17
C VAL A 35 -8.56 11.67 8.31
N ALA A 36 -9.12 10.67 7.64
CA ALA A 36 -10.34 10.83 6.83
C ALA A 36 -11.55 11.23 7.69
N GLY A 37 -11.71 10.62 8.87
CA GLY A 37 -12.77 10.97 9.82
C GLY A 37 -12.70 12.44 10.24
N CYS A 38 -11.56 12.88 10.77
CA CYS A 38 -11.36 14.27 11.19
C CYS A 38 -11.50 15.26 10.02
N GLY A 39 -10.93 14.93 8.87
CA GLY A 39 -11.03 15.77 7.66
C GLY A 39 -12.47 15.91 7.17
N SER A 40 -13.23 14.81 7.16
CA SER A 40 -14.63 14.83 6.73
C SER A 40 -15.51 15.69 7.65
N LEU A 41 -15.31 15.64 8.96
CA LEU A 41 -16.02 16.48 9.93
C LEU A 41 -15.76 17.98 9.69
N ALA A 42 -14.50 18.36 9.43
CA ALA A 42 -14.15 19.73 9.11
C ALA A 42 -14.81 20.21 7.81
N ILE A 43 -14.78 19.38 6.76
CA ILE A 43 -15.41 19.66 5.47
C ILE A 43 -16.93 19.82 5.62
N ILE A 44 -17.59 18.89 6.31
CA ILE A 44 -19.04 18.94 6.53
C ILE A 44 -19.45 20.19 7.29
N THR A 45 -18.71 20.52 8.36
CA THR A 45 -18.95 21.75 9.14
C THR A 45 -18.80 23.00 8.27
N PHE A 46 -17.72 23.07 7.48
CA PHE A 46 -17.46 24.20 6.58
C PHE A 46 -18.58 24.38 5.55
N TRP A 47 -18.99 23.31 4.87
CA TRP A 47 -20.08 23.38 3.89
C TRP A 47 -21.43 23.67 4.52
N SER A 48 -21.69 23.19 5.75
CA SER A 48 -22.90 23.53 6.49
C SER A 48 -22.97 25.04 6.76
N CYS A 49 -21.89 25.66 7.23
CA CYS A 49 -21.82 27.10 7.44
C CYS A 49 -22.10 27.91 6.16
N ILE A 50 -21.58 27.45 5.02
CA ILE A 50 -21.84 28.07 3.71
C ILE A 50 -23.33 27.94 3.35
N LEU A 51 -23.91 26.75 3.46
CA LEU A 51 -25.31 26.51 3.09
C LEU A 51 -26.31 27.31 3.93
N PHE A 52 -26.01 27.56 5.21
CA PHE A 52 -26.87 28.36 6.09
C PHE A 52 -26.79 29.87 5.82
N ASN A 53 -25.63 30.38 5.42
CA ASN A 53 -25.41 31.83 5.27
C ASN A 53 -25.43 32.32 3.82
N ALA A 54 -25.26 31.43 2.84
CA ALA A 54 -25.18 31.82 1.43
C ALA A 54 -26.57 31.95 0.79
N PRO A 55 -26.74 32.87 -0.18
CA PRO A 55 -27.93 32.91 -1.00
C PRO A 55 -28.10 31.58 -1.74
N ARG A 56 -29.34 31.06 -1.76
CA ARG A 56 -29.71 29.81 -2.44
C ARG A 56 -29.56 29.94 -3.95
N SER A 57 -28.32 29.86 -4.42
CA SER A 57 -27.95 29.86 -5.82
C SER A 57 -27.65 28.44 -6.29
N ILE A 58 -27.96 28.16 -7.56
CA ILE A 58 -27.66 26.88 -8.21
C ILE A 58 -26.15 26.58 -8.13
N PHE A 59 -25.31 27.62 -8.22
CA PHE A 59 -23.85 27.50 -8.15
C PHE A 59 -23.37 26.87 -6.82
N VAL A 60 -23.91 27.32 -5.68
CA VAL A 60 -23.58 26.74 -4.36
C VAL A 60 -24.01 25.27 -4.29
N GLY A 61 -25.17 24.94 -4.86
CA GLY A 61 -25.65 23.56 -4.92
C GLY A 61 -24.71 22.64 -5.72
N VAL A 62 -24.23 23.08 -6.88
CA VAL A 62 -23.28 22.32 -7.72
C VAL A 62 -21.96 22.11 -6.99
N LEU A 63 -21.43 23.13 -6.30
CA LEU A 63 -20.19 23.01 -5.53
C LEU A 63 -20.30 22.00 -4.38
N VAL A 64 -21.39 22.05 -3.62
CA VAL A 64 -21.65 21.10 -2.52
C VAL A 64 -21.78 19.67 -3.07
N ALA A 65 -22.51 19.47 -4.16
CA ALA A 65 -22.64 18.17 -4.80
C ALA A 65 -21.29 17.63 -5.27
N GLY A 66 -20.46 18.48 -5.90
CA GLY A 66 -19.11 18.13 -6.31
C GLY A 66 -18.22 17.72 -5.13
N ALA A 67 -18.24 18.48 -4.04
CA ALA A 67 -17.50 18.15 -2.82
C ALA A 67 -17.96 16.82 -2.21
N ALA A 68 -19.26 16.55 -2.19
CA ALA A 68 -19.82 15.29 -1.70
C ALA A 68 -19.36 14.09 -2.54
N LEU A 69 -19.31 14.22 -3.87
CA LEU A 69 -18.81 13.17 -4.77
C LEU A 69 -17.32 12.89 -4.56
N ILE A 70 -16.50 13.94 -4.37
CA ILE A 70 -15.08 13.79 -4.06
C ILE A 70 -14.90 13.06 -2.72
N LEU A 71 -15.67 13.45 -1.70
CA LEU A 71 -15.65 12.81 -0.39
C LEU A 71 -16.03 11.33 -0.49
N LEU A 72 -17.08 11.00 -1.26
CA LEU A 72 -17.49 9.62 -1.52
C LEU A 72 -16.37 8.81 -2.17
N ALA A 73 -15.70 9.34 -3.20
CA ALA A 73 -14.59 8.67 -3.85
C ALA A 73 -13.44 8.37 -2.87
N ILE A 74 -13.12 9.31 -1.98
CA ILE A 74 -12.11 9.12 -0.92
C ILE A 74 -12.52 7.96 0.00
N PHE A 75 -13.78 7.92 0.45
CA PHE A 75 -14.27 6.84 1.32
C PHE A 75 -14.27 5.47 0.63
N VAL A 76 -14.60 5.41 -0.67
CA VAL A 76 -14.52 4.17 -1.45
C VAL A 76 -13.07 3.66 -1.52
N MET A 77 -12.12 4.53 -1.88
CA MET A 77 -10.70 4.18 -1.92
C MET A 77 -10.18 3.71 -0.56
N LEU A 78 -10.58 4.39 0.51
CA LEU A 78 -10.26 4.01 1.89
C LEU A 78 -10.84 2.63 2.25
N GLY A 79 -12.08 2.36 1.84
CA GLY A 79 -12.73 1.07 2.03
C GLY A 79 -11.96 -0.08 1.37
N ILE A 80 -11.53 0.11 0.12
CA ILE A 80 -10.71 -0.86 -0.63
C ILE A 80 -9.38 -1.09 0.09
N HIS A 81 -8.71 -0.01 0.53
CA HIS A 81 -7.45 -0.09 1.26
C HIS A 81 -7.59 -0.89 2.56
N ILE A 82 -8.62 -0.61 3.36
CA ILE A 82 -8.93 -1.31 4.61
C ILE A 82 -9.26 -2.79 4.32
N ALA A 83 -10.05 -3.07 3.29
CA ALA A 83 -10.43 -4.43 2.92
C ALA A 83 -9.20 -5.29 2.60
N GLY A 84 -8.22 -4.74 1.86
CA GLY A 84 -6.95 -5.40 1.57
C GLY A 84 -6.19 -5.80 2.85
N HIS A 85 -5.99 -4.84 3.77
CA HIS A 85 -5.31 -5.09 5.04
C HIS A 85 -6.05 -6.10 5.92
N ARG A 86 -7.38 -5.99 6.02
CA ARG A 86 -8.19 -6.96 6.80
C ARG A 86 -8.14 -8.36 6.20
N ALA A 87 -8.03 -8.47 4.89
CA ALA A 87 -7.97 -9.76 4.22
C ALA A 87 -6.58 -10.40 4.36
N ASP A 88 -5.50 -9.61 4.36
CA ASP A 88 -4.15 -10.10 4.70
C ASP A 88 -4.07 -10.53 6.19
N ILE A 89 -4.62 -9.74 7.12
CA ILE A 89 -4.71 -10.10 8.54
C ILE A 89 -5.52 -11.39 8.75
N ARG A 90 -6.64 -11.56 8.04
CA ARG A 90 -7.49 -12.75 8.16
C ARG A 90 -6.84 -13.99 7.56
N ALA A 91 -6.09 -13.82 6.46
CA ALA A 91 -5.31 -14.92 5.90
C ALA A 91 -4.23 -15.37 6.89
N GLY A 92 -3.66 -14.44 7.66
CA GLY A 92 -2.69 -14.75 8.71
C GLY A 92 -1.40 -15.37 8.18
N VAL A 93 -1.14 -15.21 6.87
CA VAL A 93 0.01 -15.80 6.18
C VAL A 93 0.72 -14.75 5.33
N VAL A 94 2.02 -14.91 5.22
CA VAL A 94 2.92 -14.18 4.31
C VAL A 94 3.35 -15.13 3.22
N GLN A 95 3.43 -14.62 1.99
CA GLN A 95 3.93 -15.38 0.86
C GLN A 95 5.44 -15.24 0.79
N VAL A 96 6.09 -16.35 0.46
CA VAL A 96 7.54 -16.44 0.37
C VAL A 96 7.90 -16.94 -1.01
N ARG A 97 8.75 -16.19 -1.71
CA ARG A 97 9.19 -16.50 -3.08
C ARG A 97 10.65 -16.17 -3.29
N GLN A 98 11.31 -16.93 -4.15
CA GLN A 98 12.63 -16.58 -4.67
C GLN A 98 12.45 -15.80 -5.98
N GLU A 99 12.95 -14.58 -6.02
CA GLU A 99 12.73 -13.67 -7.13
C GLU A 99 13.98 -12.86 -7.44
N ARG A 100 14.22 -12.63 -8.74
CA ARG A 100 15.33 -11.79 -9.19
C ARG A 100 14.91 -10.33 -9.19
N LEU A 101 15.69 -9.49 -8.52
CA LEU A 101 15.47 -8.04 -8.52
C LEU A 101 15.84 -7.47 -9.88
N THR A 102 14.89 -6.85 -10.57
CA THR A 102 15.10 -6.23 -11.88
C THR A 102 15.38 -4.75 -11.76
N HIS A 103 14.74 -4.08 -10.80
CA HIS A 103 14.91 -2.66 -10.58
C HIS A 103 14.60 -2.27 -9.13
N ALA A 104 15.18 -1.16 -8.68
CA ALA A 104 14.87 -0.56 -7.40
C ALA A 104 14.70 0.95 -7.60
N ARG A 105 13.58 1.51 -7.15
CA ARG A 105 13.29 2.94 -7.27
C ARG A 105 12.84 3.56 -5.96
N ARG A 106 13.31 4.77 -5.73
CA ARG A 106 12.88 5.63 -4.62
C ARG A 106 12.00 6.74 -5.18
N VAL A 107 10.79 6.87 -4.64
CA VAL A 107 9.86 7.96 -4.98
C VAL A 107 9.82 8.94 -3.83
N GLN A 108 10.30 10.15 -4.07
CA GLN A 108 10.24 11.23 -3.09
C GLN A 108 8.83 11.82 -3.06
N SER A 109 8.19 11.81 -1.89
CA SER A 109 6.96 12.57 -1.67
C SER A 109 7.30 14.02 -1.37
N ARG A 110 6.53 14.99 -1.92
CA ARG A 110 6.72 16.43 -1.66
C ARG A 110 6.49 16.83 -0.20
N GLN A 111 5.75 16.03 0.57
CA GLN A 111 5.35 16.35 1.95
C GLN A 111 5.56 15.19 2.92
N GLY A 112 6.29 14.15 2.55
CA GLY A 112 6.40 12.96 3.38
C GLY A 112 7.67 12.16 3.16
N SER A 113 7.80 11.09 3.96
CA SER A 113 8.89 10.14 3.82
C SER A 113 8.89 9.52 2.42
N PRO A 114 10.08 9.33 1.82
CA PRO A 114 10.18 8.65 0.54
C PRO A 114 9.59 7.24 0.62
N SER A 115 8.98 6.81 -0.48
CA SER A 115 8.55 5.42 -0.65
C SER A 115 9.59 4.66 -1.45
N TYR A 116 9.88 3.44 -1.01
CA TYR A 116 10.93 2.59 -1.58
C TYR A 116 10.26 1.39 -2.26
N TYR A 117 10.54 1.21 -3.54
CA TYR A 117 9.94 0.17 -4.36
C TYR A 117 11.03 -0.72 -4.93
N ALA A 118 10.79 -2.02 -4.86
CA ALA A 118 11.61 -3.05 -5.48
C ALA A 118 10.76 -3.75 -6.55
N ASP A 119 11.26 -3.79 -7.78
CA ASP A 119 10.63 -4.47 -8.90
C ASP A 119 11.34 -5.82 -9.10
N PHE A 120 10.56 -6.89 -9.08
CA PHE A 120 11.00 -8.25 -9.29
C PHE A 120 10.48 -8.79 -10.62
N ALA A 121 11.22 -9.73 -11.21
CA ALA A 121 10.94 -10.24 -12.56
C ALA A 121 9.51 -10.80 -12.72
N GLU A 122 9.05 -11.65 -11.79
CA GLU A 122 7.73 -12.27 -11.89
C GLU A 122 6.77 -11.77 -10.80
N LEU A 123 7.28 -11.44 -9.62
CA LEU A 123 6.48 -10.91 -8.52
C LEU A 123 5.95 -9.48 -8.79
N GLY A 124 6.64 -8.71 -9.63
CA GLY A 124 6.33 -7.32 -9.92
C GLY A 124 6.81 -6.36 -8.83
N THR A 125 6.15 -5.21 -8.70
CA THR A 125 6.54 -4.18 -7.71
C THR A 125 6.05 -4.54 -6.31
N VAL A 126 6.97 -4.47 -5.34
CA VAL A 126 6.66 -4.50 -3.91
C VAL A 126 7.20 -3.26 -3.20
N ILE A 127 6.53 -2.89 -2.12
CA ILE A 127 6.93 -1.77 -1.26
C ILE A 127 7.85 -2.30 -0.17
N THR A 128 9.04 -1.76 -0.05
CA THR A 128 10.06 -2.18 0.92
C THR A 128 10.34 -1.08 1.94
N GLN A 129 10.98 -1.44 3.05
CA GLN A 129 11.51 -0.48 4.00
C GLN A 129 12.82 0.12 3.51
N ARG A 130 13.20 1.27 4.07
CA ARG A 130 14.41 2.01 3.68
C ARG A 130 15.66 1.17 3.86
N GLU A 131 15.77 0.53 5.02
CA GLU A 131 16.93 -0.23 5.46
C GLU A 131 17.16 -1.42 4.53
N GLN A 132 16.08 -2.10 4.16
CA GLN A 132 16.10 -3.20 3.18
C GLN A 132 16.46 -2.68 1.78
N TYR A 133 15.88 -1.55 1.36
CA TYR A 133 16.14 -0.95 0.05
C TYR A 133 17.61 -0.58 -0.15
N GLU A 134 18.25 0.00 0.87
CA GLU A 134 19.66 0.41 0.81
C GLU A 134 20.61 -0.78 0.65
N ALA A 135 20.20 -1.98 1.03
CA ALA A 135 20.95 -3.23 0.86
C ALA A 135 20.65 -3.99 -0.45
N LEU A 136 19.80 -3.44 -1.34
CA LEU A 136 19.42 -4.12 -2.58
C LEU A 136 20.46 -3.96 -3.69
N GLU A 137 20.73 -5.06 -4.37
CA GLU A 137 21.62 -5.16 -5.52
C GLU A 137 20.81 -5.63 -6.74
N VAL A 138 20.71 -4.77 -7.74
CA VAL A 138 19.97 -5.07 -8.97
C VAL A 138 20.61 -6.26 -9.68
N GLY A 139 19.78 -7.20 -10.12
CA GLY A 139 20.19 -8.42 -10.80
C GLY A 139 20.44 -9.61 -9.86
N ARG A 140 20.45 -9.41 -8.53
CA ARG A 140 20.58 -10.49 -7.54
C ARG A 140 19.22 -11.14 -7.25
N THR A 141 19.27 -12.41 -6.82
CA THR A 141 18.09 -13.19 -6.42
C THR A 141 17.89 -13.06 -4.91
N TYR A 142 16.64 -12.87 -4.51
CA TYR A 142 16.26 -12.69 -3.11
C TYR A 142 15.16 -13.66 -2.72
N HIS A 143 15.19 -14.09 -1.46
CA HIS A 143 14.06 -14.64 -0.75
C HIS A 143 13.18 -13.48 -0.28
N VAL A 144 11.99 -13.37 -0.86
CA VAL A 144 11.04 -12.28 -0.65
C VAL A 144 9.87 -12.77 0.18
N GLU A 145 9.77 -12.27 1.41
CA GLU A 145 8.60 -12.43 2.27
C GLU A 145 7.67 -11.23 2.08
N TYR A 146 6.46 -11.43 1.54
CA TYR A 146 5.56 -10.32 1.22
C TYR A 146 4.08 -10.64 1.47
N SER A 147 3.32 -9.58 1.73
CA SER A 147 1.86 -9.64 1.78
C SER A 147 1.26 -9.60 0.38
N GLN A 148 0.41 -10.58 0.05
CA GLN A 148 -0.12 -10.73 -1.31
C GLN A 148 -0.97 -9.54 -1.78
N ARG A 149 -1.88 -9.01 -0.93
CA ARG A 149 -2.77 -7.93 -1.35
C ARG A 149 -2.17 -6.55 -1.15
N THR A 150 -1.53 -6.32 -0.01
CA THR A 150 -0.90 -5.03 0.28
C THR A 150 0.42 -4.81 -0.45
N ARG A 151 0.99 -5.87 -1.08
CA ARG A 151 2.28 -5.86 -1.79
C ARG A 151 3.42 -5.28 -0.95
N ARG A 152 3.29 -5.37 0.38
CA ARG A 152 4.31 -4.96 1.33
C ARG A 152 5.32 -6.08 1.49
N CYS A 153 6.58 -5.75 1.32
CA CYS A 153 7.69 -6.61 1.65
C CYS A 153 7.97 -6.53 3.15
N TRP A 154 8.08 -7.68 3.78
CA TRP A 154 8.44 -7.82 5.19
C TRP A 154 9.91 -8.11 5.36
N LYS A 155 10.46 -8.96 4.48
CA LYS A 155 11.85 -9.41 4.57
C LYS A 155 12.41 -9.70 3.18
N LEU A 156 13.67 -9.32 2.98
CA LEU A 156 14.47 -9.61 1.80
C LEU A 156 15.78 -10.21 2.27
N GLU A 157 16.06 -11.45 1.88
CA GLU A 157 17.34 -12.11 2.15
C GLU A 157 17.98 -12.47 0.81
N PRO A 158 19.24 -12.06 0.55
CA PRO A 158 19.92 -12.46 -0.68
C PRO A 158 20.11 -13.99 -0.68
N LEU A 159 19.89 -14.61 -1.84
CA LEU A 159 20.41 -15.94 -2.11
C LEU A 159 21.82 -15.77 -2.67
N ASP A 160 22.80 -16.35 -1.98
CA ASP A 160 24.19 -16.42 -2.41
C ASP A 160 24.38 -17.43 -3.56
#